data_AF-A0A2E7CWL0-F1
#
_entry.id   AF-A0A2E7CWL0-F1
#
_cell.length_a   1.000
_cell.length_b   1.000
_cell.length_c   1.000
_cell.angle_alpha   90.00
_cell.angle_beta   90.00
_cell.angle_gamma   90.00
#
_symmetry.space_group_name_H-M   'P 1'
#
loop_
_entity.id
_entity.type
_entity.pdbx_description
1 polymer ?
#
loop_
_entity_poly.entity_id
_entity_poly.type
_entity_poly.pdbx_seq_one_letter_code
_entity_poly.pdbx_strand_id
1 'polypeptide(L)'
;MRNIDHNQRPQHRRAGLAPLELVLSLPIMLFVMGLIIIVGTTGAWKVRNVSTSRQAAWRTTWPKNGHFDENPRSWPDYASMERLDPEDAFIPHDPMHEHFVVRGPVVADPESGKTMVVREELFDMQRGMVSGMSQIQKDFPVLGKMPPGQIDLERQHRILDDRWQFQQMAIPSNRERRVLFMYPVDLAGMIPGHIDRYVSAATDILNSDDSEELSMLDNDDELRQRRPGLPYNPPFGIGYAPDYHLPENRQLRRQLLNPQRVCSFDAETLRENIGDPMVYEIAGFPRPRGSLSLAGVPGKITRDYLRMYRSHLAYIEYLRDLAENPSTPPEIVAHIQQRMPIMNSNEAQMEGWVQELEDFAQTLVP
;
A
#
# COMPACT_ATOMS: atom_id res chain seq x y z
N MET A 1 6.58 134.40 3.10
CA MET A 1 6.63 133.93 1.69
C MET A 1 7.52 132.69 1.63
N ARG A 2 7.06 131.64 0.92
CA ARG A 2 7.64 130.27 0.72
C ARG A 2 7.34 129.29 1.88
N ASN A 3 6.35 128.39 1.74
CA ASN A 3 6.35 127.07 1.06
C ASN A 3 7.51 126.19 1.56
N ILE A 4 7.31 124.94 2.01
CA ILE A 4 6.93 123.79 1.17
C ILE A 4 6.30 122.67 2.04
N ASP A 5 5.07 122.32 1.67
CA ASP A 5 4.47 120.98 1.47
C ASP A 5 4.73 119.84 2.48
N HIS A 6 3.80 119.67 3.42
CA HIS A 6 3.45 118.35 3.96
C HIS A 6 2.67 117.55 2.91
N ASN A 7 3.39 116.90 2.01
CA ASN A 7 2.83 115.95 1.07
C ASN A 7 2.65 114.57 1.75
N GLN A 8 1.67 114.47 2.65
CA GLN A 8 1.20 113.18 3.15
C GLN A 8 0.38 112.51 2.04
N ARG A 9 1.05 111.69 1.22
CA ARG A 9 0.36 110.79 0.29
C ARG A 9 -0.58 109.90 1.11
N PRO A 10 -1.85 109.74 0.74
CA PRO A 10 -2.66 108.68 1.33
C PRO A 10 -1.97 107.35 1.04
N GLN A 11 -1.55 106.65 2.09
CA GLN A 11 -1.18 105.25 1.97
C GLN A 11 -2.43 104.53 1.44
N HIS A 12 -2.43 104.18 0.16
CA HIS A 12 -3.35 103.20 -0.36
C HIS A 12 -3.16 101.93 0.47
N ARG A 13 -4.08 101.69 1.42
CA ARG A 13 -4.32 100.36 1.98
C ARG A 13 -4.58 99.46 0.79
N ARG A 14 -3.56 98.73 0.35
CA ARG A 14 -3.74 97.58 -0.54
C ARG A 14 -4.71 96.67 0.21
N ALA A 15 -5.97 96.65 -0.21
CA ALA A 15 -6.93 95.70 0.32
C ALA A 15 -6.32 94.32 0.08
N GLY A 16 -6.00 93.59 1.15
CA GLY A 16 -5.36 92.29 1.04
C GLY A 16 -6.23 91.38 0.19
N LEU A 17 -5.64 90.76 -0.83
CA LEU A 17 -6.28 89.73 -1.66
C LEU A 17 -6.54 88.43 -0.86
N ALA A 18 -6.14 88.39 0.42
CA ALA A 18 -6.33 87.26 1.33
C ALA A 18 -7.77 86.70 1.39
N PRO A 19 -8.86 87.50 1.38
CA PRO A 19 -10.21 86.96 1.31
C PRO A 19 -10.52 86.29 -0.03
N LEU A 20 -9.97 86.81 -1.14
CA LEU A 20 -10.17 86.25 -2.47
C LEU A 20 -9.39 84.93 -2.64
N GLU A 21 -8.15 84.90 -2.17
CA GLU A 21 -7.31 83.69 -2.13
C GLU A 21 -7.93 82.60 -1.24
N LEU A 22 -8.54 82.97 -0.11
CA LEU A 22 -9.28 82.05 0.75
C LEU A 22 -10.50 81.44 0.02
N VAL A 23 -11.30 82.27 -0.66
CA VAL A 23 -12.50 81.82 -1.37
C VAL A 23 -12.14 80.92 -2.56
N LEU A 24 -11.03 81.19 -3.25
CA LEU A 24 -10.54 80.36 -4.36
C LEU A 24 -9.84 79.06 -3.91
N SER A 25 -9.14 79.09 -2.78
CA SER A 25 -8.41 77.91 -2.26
C SER A 25 -9.33 76.89 -1.57
N LEU A 26 -10.42 77.35 -0.94
CA LEU A 26 -11.38 76.48 -0.24
C LEU A 26 -11.98 75.35 -1.12
N PRO A 27 -12.53 75.61 -2.32
CA PRO A 27 -13.07 74.54 -3.17
C PRO A 27 -12.00 73.58 -3.67
N ILE A 28 -10.78 74.06 -3.92
CA ILE A 28 -9.64 73.21 -4.31
C ILE A 28 -9.26 72.28 -3.16
N MET A 29 -9.17 72.81 -1.92
CA MET A 29 -8.89 71.99 -0.74
C MET A 29 -9.99 70.97 -0.46
N LEU A 30 -11.26 71.34 -0.60
CA LEU A 30 -12.39 70.40 -0.48
C LEU A 30 -12.32 69.30 -1.55
N PHE A 31 -11.94 69.64 -2.78
CA PHE A 31 -11.79 68.68 -3.85
C PHE A 31 -10.64 67.69 -3.58
N VAL A 32 -9.48 68.19 -3.14
CA VAL A 32 -8.33 67.35 -2.75
C VAL A 32 -8.69 66.44 -1.58
N MET A 33 -9.36 66.97 -0.55
CA MET A 33 -9.84 66.17 0.57
C MET A 33 -10.83 65.08 0.10
N GLY A 34 -11.75 65.43 -0.80
CA GLY A 34 -12.69 64.48 -1.39
C GLY A 34 -11.98 63.36 -2.14
N LEU A 35 -10.97 63.69 -2.95
CA LEU A 35 -10.15 62.73 -3.66
C LEU A 35 -9.36 61.81 -2.71
N ILE A 36 -8.79 62.34 -1.63
CA ILE A 36 -8.08 61.54 -0.62
C ILE A 36 -9.04 60.49 -0.01
N ILE A 37 -10.28 60.89 0.32
CA ILE A 37 -11.30 59.98 0.86
C ILE A 37 -11.66 58.91 -0.18
N ILE A 38 -11.88 59.29 -1.44
CA ILE A 38 -12.21 58.33 -2.52
C ILE A 38 -11.07 57.33 -2.70
N VAL A 39 -9.83 57.79 -2.82
CA VAL A 39 -8.66 56.90 -3.01
C VAL A 39 -8.47 55.98 -1.80
N GLY A 40 -8.59 56.50 -0.58
CA GLY A 40 -8.48 55.70 0.65
C GLY A 40 -9.57 54.63 0.74
N THR A 41 -10.82 54.99 0.45
CA THR A 41 -11.93 54.02 0.47
C THR A 41 -11.82 52.99 -0.65
N THR A 42 -11.49 53.38 -1.88
CA THR A 42 -11.24 52.44 -2.99
C THR A 42 -10.08 51.49 -2.68
N GLY A 43 -8.99 52.00 -2.10
CA GLY A 43 -7.85 51.18 -1.67
C GLY A 43 -8.25 50.14 -0.63
N ALA A 44 -9.01 50.54 0.39
CA ALA A 44 -9.53 49.63 1.42
C ALA A 44 -10.45 48.55 0.81
N TRP A 45 -11.38 48.94 -0.07
CA TRP A 45 -12.25 47.98 -0.75
C TRP A 45 -11.50 47.05 -1.71
N LYS A 46 -10.44 47.52 -2.37
CA LYS A 46 -9.59 46.68 -3.22
C LYS A 46 -8.87 45.60 -2.41
N VAL A 47 -8.28 45.95 -1.27
CA VAL A 47 -7.63 44.97 -0.37
C VAL A 47 -8.66 43.96 0.12
N ARG A 48 -9.83 44.45 0.53
CA ARG A 48 -10.93 43.59 0.97
C ARG A 48 -11.36 42.64 -0.15
N ASN A 49 -11.53 43.13 -1.38
CA ASN A 49 -11.92 42.31 -2.53
C ASN A 49 -10.88 41.20 -2.81
N VAL A 50 -9.59 41.52 -2.74
CA VAL A 50 -8.52 40.51 -2.87
C VAL A 50 -8.59 39.45 -1.76
N SER A 51 -8.87 39.84 -0.51
CA SER A 51 -9.02 38.88 0.58
C SER A 51 -10.25 37.99 0.41
N THR A 52 -11.37 38.54 -0.07
CA THR A 52 -12.63 37.84 -0.26
C THR A 52 -12.54 36.84 -1.41
N SER A 53 -11.98 37.22 -2.56
CA SER A 53 -11.72 36.28 -3.67
C SER A 53 -10.83 35.11 -3.24
N ARG A 54 -9.80 35.37 -2.43
CA ARG A 54 -8.98 34.29 -1.83
C ARG A 54 -9.82 33.40 -0.91
N GLN A 55 -10.64 33.97 -0.04
CA GLN A 55 -11.53 33.20 0.83
C GLN A 55 -12.52 32.33 0.03
N ALA A 56 -13.08 32.86 -1.06
CA ALA A 56 -14.00 32.15 -1.94
C ALA A 56 -13.39 30.87 -2.49
N ALA A 57 -12.11 30.92 -2.89
CA ALA A 57 -11.38 29.73 -3.33
C ALA A 57 -11.15 28.76 -2.16
N TRP A 58 -10.57 29.25 -1.05
CA TRP A 58 -10.16 28.45 0.11
C TRP A 58 -11.31 27.75 0.86
N ARG A 59 -12.54 28.29 0.82
CA ARG A 59 -13.70 27.64 1.45
C ARG A 59 -14.23 26.43 0.67
N THR A 60 -13.81 26.29 -0.59
CA THR A 60 -14.22 25.18 -1.48
C THR A 60 -13.11 24.17 -1.75
N THR A 61 -11.95 24.38 -1.11
CA THR A 61 -10.79 23.49 -1.08
C THR A 61 -11.11 22.26 -0.24
N TRP A 62 -10.81 21.07 -0.75
CA TRP A 62 -11.07 19.82 -0.02
C TRP A 62 -10.41 19.85 1.37
N PRO A 63 -11.05 19.32 2.44
CA PRO A 63 -12.31 18.56 2.47
C PRO A 63 -13.57 19.44 2.52
N LYS A 64 -13.43 20.75 2.36
CA LYS A 64 -14.56 21.68 2.38
C LYS A 64 -15.19 21.74 0.99
N ASN A 65 -16.50 21.87 0.94
CA ASN A 65 -17.27 22.02 -0.29
C ASN A 65 -17.96 23.41 -0.39
N GLY A 66 -17.71 24.30 0.57
CA GLY A 66 -18.35 25.61 0.68
C GLY A 66 -19.84 25.60 1.01
N HIS A 67 -20.50 24.43 1.11
CA HIS A 67 -21.96 24.34 1.23
C HIS A 67 -22.49 24.90 2.55
N PHE A 68 -21.72 24.78 3.63
CA PHE A 68 -22.08 25.27 4.97
C PHE A 68 -21.25 26.49 5.41
N ASP A 69 -20.57 27.15 4.49
CA ASP A 69 -19.73 28.33 4.77
C ASP A 69 -20.35 29.58 4.15
N GLU A 70 -21.34 30.13 4.86
CA GLU A 70 -22.03 31.37 4.48
C GLU A 70 -21.03 32.51 4.28
N ASN A 71 -21.42 33.50 3.46
CA ASN A 71 -20.58 34.69 3.28
C ASN A 71 -20.36 35.38 4.65
N PRO A 72 -19.18 35.96 4.90
CA PRO A 72 -18.92 36.65 6.16
C PRO A 72 -20.00 37.68 6.44
N ARG A 73 -20.49 37.78 7.69
CA ARG A 73 -21.54 38.75 8.08
C ARG A 73 -21.25 40.20 7.70
N SER A 74 -19.98 40.54 7.51
CA SER A 74 -19.55 41.88 7.12
C SER A 74 -19.58 42.09 5.60
N TRP A 75 -19.67 41.03 4.81
CA TRP A 75 -19.72 41.09 3.35
C TRP A 75 -21.10 41.59 2.91
N PRO A 76 -21.18 42.59 2.01
CA PRO A 76 -22.48 43.16 1.64
C PRO A 76 -23.32 42.21 0.79
N ASP A 77 -24.65 42.29 0.93
CA ASP A 77 -25.59 41.49 0.13
C ASP A 77 -25.56 41.84 -1.37
N TYR A 78 -25.13 43.06 -1.71
CA TYR A 78 -24.95 43.52 -3.09
C TYR A 78 -23.59 43.14 -3.70
N ALA A 79 -22.78 42.37 -2.98
CA ALA A 79 -21.47 41.93 -3.44
C ALA A 79 -21.44 40.40 -3.58
N SER A 80 -20.90 39.89 -4.68
CA SER A 80 -20.80 38.44 -4.91
C SER A 80 -19.48 37.88 -4.38
N MET A 81 -19.53 36.62 -3.94
CA MET A 81 -18.38 35.83 -3.53
C MET A 81 -18.61 34.39 -3.97
N GLU A 82 -17.91 33.94 -5.01
CA GLU A 82 -18.24 32.68 -5.69
C GLU A 82 -16.99 31.87 -6.02
N ARG A 83 -17.18 30.55 -6.15
CA ARG A 83 -16.19 29.67 -6.77
C ARG A 83 -16.50 29.63 -8.25
N LEU A 84 -15.47 29.85 -9.07
CA LEU A 84 -15.51 29.64 -10.51
C LEU A 84 -14.56 28.51 -10.88
N ASP A 85 -14.94 27.77 -11.91
CA ASP A 85 -13.99 26.93 -12.62
C ASP A 85 -13.08 27.85 -13.47
N PRO A 86 -11.76 27.63 -13.47
CA PRO A 86 -10.84 28.49 -14.20
C PRO A 86 -11.12 28.42 -15.70
N GLU A 87 -11.45 29.55 -16.33
CA GLU A 87 -11.61 29.64 -17.79
C GLU A 87 -10.28 29.42 -18.53
N ASP A 88 -9.16 29.82 -17.92
CA ASP A 88 -7.81 29.66 -18.44
C ASP A 88 -6.89 28.98 -17.41
N ALA A 89 -6.10 28.01 -17.87
CA ALA A 89 -5.05 27.41 -17.07
C ALA A 89 -3.91 28.41 -16.78
N PHE A 90 -3.30 28.33 -15.59
CA PHE A 90 -2.12 29.12 -15.21
C PHE A 90 -0.93 28.89 -16.16
N ILE A 91 -0.89 27.70 -16.77
CA ILE A 91 0.07 27.30 -17.78
C ILE A 91 -0.76 26.84 -18.98
N PRO A 92 -0.63 27.44 -20.18
CA PRO A 92 -1.50 27.11 -21.32
C PRO A 92 -1.45 25.64 -21.74
N HIS A 93 -0.30 24.99 -21.54
CA HIS A 93 -0.07 23.57 -21.84
C HIS A 93 0.80 22.97 -20.75
N ASP A 94 0.54 21.73 -20.35
CA ASP A 94 1.39 21.03 -19.37
C ASP A 94 2.78 20.78 -19.98
N PRO A 95 3.85 21.40 -19.43
CA PRO A 95 5.20 21.28 -19.98
C PRO A 95 5.78 19.86 -19.82
N MET A 96 5.16 19.05 -18.96
CA MET A 96 5.56 17.67 -18.67
C MET A 96 4.71 16.64 -19.42
N HIS A 97 3.83 17.08 -20.34
CA HIS A 97 2.96 16.17 -21.09
C HIS A 97 3.74 15.08 -21.86
N GLU A 98 4.83 15.46 -22.53
CA GLU A 98 5.65 14.54 -23.33
C GLU A 98 6.67 13.73 -22.51
N HIS A 99 6.85 14.06 -21.23
CA HIS A 99 7.85 13.43 -20.37
C HIS A 99 7.32 12.14 -19.72
N PHE A 100 7.59 11.00 -20.37
CA PHE A 100 7.18 9.67 -19.88
C PHE A 100 7.57 9.38 -18.42
N VAL A 101 8.72 9.86 -17.97
CA VAL A 101 9.19 9.68 -16.58
C VAL A 101 8.24 10.33 -15.57
N VAL A 102 7.57 11.42 -15.95
CA VAL A 102 6.62 12.15 -15.09
C VAL A 102 5.23 11.52 -15.13
N ARG A 103 4.85 10.89 -16.24
CA ARG A 103 3.53 10.22 -16.43
C ARG A 103 3.49 8.80 -15.92
N GLY A 104 4.66 8.23 -15.62
CA GLY A 104 4.82 6.89 -15.09
C GLY A 104 5.02 5.85 -16.19
N PRO A 105 5.65 4.71 -15.85
CA PRO A 105 5.93 3.67 -16.82
C PRO A 105 4.65 2.95 -17.24
N VAL A 106 4.51 2.69 -18.54
CA VAL A 106 3.62 1.65 -19.06
C VAL A 106 4.20 0.31 -18.62
N VAL A 107 3.53 -0.35 -17.68
CA VAL A 107 3.94 -1.67 -17.21
C VAL A 107 3.29 -2.70 -18.12
N ALA A 108 4.08 -3.38 -18.94
CA ALA A 108 3.60 -4.50 -19.75
C ALA A 108 3.76 -5.81 -18.98
N ASP A 109 2.70 -6.60 -18.94
CA ASP A 109 2.80 -8.01 -18.56
C ASP A 109 3.61 -8.76 -19.63
N PRO A 110 4.75 -9.38 -19.28
CA PRO A 110 5.60 -10.06 -20.25
C PRO A 110 4.95 -11.28 -20.91
N GLU A 111 3.95 -11.91 -20.27
CA GLU A 111 3.29 -13.10 -20.84
C GLU A 111 2.08 -12.75 -21.69
N SER A 112 1.20 -11.86 -21.18
CA SER A 112 -0.03 -11.52 -21.90
C SER A 112 0.11 -10.32 -22.85
N GLY A 113 1.21 -9.58 -22.75
CA GLY A 113 1.41 -8.32 -23.49
C GLY A 113 0.46 -7.19 -23.07
N LYS A 114 -0.38 -7.41 -22.04
CA LYS A 114 -1.29 -6.39 -21.54
C LYS A 114 -0.52 -5.28 -20.85
N THR A 115 -0.78 -4.06 -21.29
CA THR A 115 -0.18 -2.86 -20.72
C THR A 115 -1.09 -2.25 -19.66
N MET A 116 -0.53 -2.02 -18.48
CA MET A 116 -1.13 -1.18 -17.46
C MET A 116 -0.59 0.24 -17.64
N VAL A 117 -1.50 1.15 -17.98
CA VAL A 117 -1.23 2.58 -18.11
C VAL A 117 -1.59 3.25 -16.79
N VAL A 118 -0.76 4.18 -16.33
CA VAL A 118 -1.05 4.97 -15.13
C VAL A 118 -2.10 6.03 -15.47
N ARG A 119 -2.95 6.43 -14.52
CA ARG A 119 -3.90 7.53 -14.73
C ARG A 119 -3.13 8.85 -14.92
N GLU A 120 -2.95 9.24 -16.17
CA GLU A 120 -2.14 10.42 -16.56
C GLU A 120 -2.68 11.73 -15.97
N GLU A 121 -4.00 11.81 -15.77
CA GLU A 121 -4.70 12.93 -15.13
C GLU A 121 -4.20 13.20 -13.71
N LEU A 122 -3.63 12.23 -13.00
CA LEU A 122 -3.05 12.44 -11.65
C LEU A 122 -1.78 13.27 -11.66
N PHE A 123 -1.12 13.35 -12.82
CA PHE A 123 0.14 14.07 -13.00
C PHE A 123 -0.04 15.34 -13.81
N ASP A 124 -1.28 15.70 -14.14
CA ASP A 124 -1.58 16.98 -14.79
C ASP A 124 -1.31 18.12 -13.81
N MET A 125 -0.35 18.99 -14.15
CA MET A 125 0.02 20.13 -13.33
C MET A 125 -1.11 21.17 -13.18
N GLN A 126 -2.14 21.10 -14.02
CA GLN A 126 -3.31 21.98 -14.00
C GLN A 126 -4.46 21.40 -13.17
N ARG A 127 -4.38 20.12 -12.78
CA ARG A 127 -5.40 19.47 -11.98
C ARG A 127 -5.61 20.20 -10.66
N GLY A 128 -6.86 20.19 -10.17
CA GLY A 128 -7.20 20.78 -8.87
C GLY A 128 -7.11 22.32 -8.85
N MET A 129 -7.06 22.97 -10.01
CA MET A 129 -7.11 24.42 -10.09
C MET A 129 -8.52 24.92 -9.73
N VAL A 130 -8.58 25.85 -8.79
CA VAL A 130 -9.82 26.45 -8.30
C VAL A 130 -9.69 27.95 -8.39
N SER A 131 -10.75 28.62 -8.83
CA SER A 131 -10.81 30.07 -8.80
C SER A 131 -11.87 30.58 -7.84
N GLY A 132 -11.50 31.57 -7.04
CA GLY A 132 -12.41 32.34 -6.21
C GLY A 132 -12.60 33.72 -6.81
N MET A 133 -13.85 34.15 -6.87
CA MET A 133 -14.26 35.42 -7.46
C MET A 133 -14.92 36.29 -6.40
N SER A 134 -14.66 37.59 -6.47
CA SER A 134 -15.40 38.57 -5.70
C SER A 134 -15.62 39.85 -6.50
N GLN A 135 -16.87 40.29 -6.49
CA GLN A 135 -17.32 41.46 -7.23
C GLN A 135 -18.09 42.39 -6.29
N ILE A 136 -17.81 43.69 -6.39
CA ILE A 136 -18.53 44.71 -5.64
C ILE A 136 -18.70 45.97 -6.47
N GLN A 137 -19.93 46.47 -6.47
CA GLN A 137 -20.29 47.76 -7.03
C GLN A 137 -20.73 48.69 -5.89
N LYS A 138 -20.14 49.88 -5.80
CA LYS A 138 -20.38 50.82 -4.71
C LYS A 138 -20.27 52.28 -5.14
N ASP A 139 -21.22 53.12 -4.74
CA ASP A 139 -21.13 54.56 -4.98
C ASP A 139 -19.93 55.22 -4.26
N PHE A 140 -19.40 56.31 -4.82
CA PHE A 140 -18.37 57.09 -4.14
C PHE A 140 -18.93 57.71 -2.84
N PRO A 141 -18.18 57.63 -1.71
CA PRO A 141 -18.64 58.17 -0.43
C PRO A 141 -18.80 59.71 -0.45
N VAL A 142 -18.05 60.38 -1.31
CA VAL A 142 -18.12 61.82 -1.59
C VAL A 142 -18.06 62.00 -3.11
N LEU A 143 -18.62 63.08 -3.63
CA LEU A 143 -18.67 63.35 -5.08
C LEU A 143 -19.37 62.26 -5.91
N GLY A 144 -20.36 61.54 -5.35
CA GLY A 144 -21.04 60.41 -6.02
C GLY A 144 -21.77 60.74 -7.33
N LYS A 145 -21.96 62.03 -7.65
CA LYS A 145 -22.49 62.46 -8.96
C LYS A 145 -21.42 62.70 -10.02
N MET A 146 -20.14 62.66 -9.66
CA MET A 146 -19.03 62.81 -10.59
C MET A 146 -18.83 61.49 -11.36
N PRO A 147 -18.86 61.47 -12.70
CA PRO A 147 -18.60 60.26 -13.47
C PRO A 147 -17.24 59.64 -13.09
N PRO A 148 -17.13 58.31 -12.91
CA PRO A 148 -18.12 57.26 -13.19
C PRO A 148 -19.21 57.04 -12.12
N GLY A 149 -19.26 57.84 -11.06
CA GLY A 149 -20.26 57.80 -9.97
C GLY A 149 -20.07 56.65 -8.97
N GLN A 150 -19.38 55.60 -9.39
CA GLN A 150 -19.28 54.34 -8.67
C GLN A 150 -17.88 53.73 -8.80
N ILE A 151 -17.58 52.88 -7.82
CA ILE A 151 -16.44 51.99 -7.74
C ILE A 151 -16.96 50.61 -8.15
N ASP A 152 -16.45 50.10 -9.27
CA ASP A 152 -16.63 48.71 -9.68
C ASP A 152 -15.31 47.97 -9.45
N LEU A 153 -15.34 46.96 -8.60
CA LEU A 153 -14.17 46.15 -8.27
C LEU A 153 -14.51 44.69 -8.49
N GLU A 154 -13.84 44.13 -9.47
CA GLU A 154 -13.89 42.72 -9.80
C GLU A 154 -12.51 42.09 -9.54
N ARG A 155 -12.48 40.97 -8.82
CA ARG A 155 -11.22 40.27 -8.58
C ARG A 155 -11.39 38.76 -8.58
N GLN A 156 -10.59 38.14 -9.44
CA GLN A 156 -10.38 36.70 -9.45
C GLN A 156 -9.07 36.35 -8.71
N HIS A 157 -9.11 35.31 -7.89
CA HIS A 157 -7.94 34.70 -7.26
C HIS A 157 -7.91 33.21 -7.61
N ARG A 158 -6.79 32.73 -8.14
CA ARG A 158 -6.62 31.33 -8.51
C ARG A 158 -5.73 30.64 -7.49
N ILE A 159 -6.08 29.43 -7.12
CA ILE A 159 -5.28 28.55 -6.26
C ILE A 159 -5.16 27.18 -6.93
N LEU A 160 -4.04 26.51 -6.70
CA LEU A 160 -3.85 25.12 -7.07
C LEU A 160 -4.02 24.27 -5.80
N ASP A 161 -5.05 23.42 -5.77
CA ASP A 161 -5.31 22.49 -4.66
C ASP A 161 -5.32 21.05 -5.16
N ASP A 162 -4.19 20.60 -5.69
CA ASP A 162 -3.96 19.20 -6.07
C ASP A 162 -2.93 18.57 -5.14
N ARG A 163 -3.30 18.50 -3.85
CA ARG A 163 -2.44 17.89 -2.84
C ARG A 163 -2.59 16.38 -2.92
N TRP A 164 -1.45 15.69 -2.96
CA TRP A 164 -1.39 14.23 -2.85
C TRP A 164 -1.67 13.78 -1.43
N GLN A 165 -2.95 13.77 -1.06
CA GLN A 165 -3.41 13.32 0.25
C GLN A 165 -3.92 11.89 0.15
N PHE A 166 -3.47 11.01 1.06
CA PHE A 166 -3.81 9.59 1.06
C PHE A 166 -5.34 9.36 1.04
N GLN A 167 -6.10 10.18 1.75
CA GLN A 167 -7.58 10.13 1.82
C GLN A 167 -8.24 10.45 0.47
N GLN A 168 -7.67 11.34 -0.34
CA GLN A 168 -8.18 11.67 -1.68
C GLN A 168 -7.81 10.61 -2.72
N MET A 169 -6.74 9.85 -2.46
CA MET A 169 -6.26 8.76 -3.34
C MET A 169 -6.89 7.40 -2.99
N ALA A 170 -7.98 7.38 -2.23
CA ALA A 170 -8.63 6.16 -1.73
C ALA A 170 -7.66 5.21 -0.97
N ILE A 171 -6.60 5.76 -0.36
CA ILE A 171 -5.66 5.02 0.47
C ILE A 171 -6.06 5.21 1.94
N PRO A 172 -6.21 4.15 2.74
CA PRO A 172 -6.61 4.27 4.14
C PRO A 172 -5.54 4.88 5.05
N SER A 173 -4.25 4.75 4.73
CA SER A 173 -3.16 5.31 5.54
C SER A 173 -1.91 5.66 4.72
N ASN A 174 -1.02 6.49 5.27
CA ASN A 174 0.28 6.80 4.69
C ASN A 174 1.33 5.68 4.85
N ARG A 175 0.97 4.54 5.46
CA ARG A 175 1.84 3.36 5.60
C ARG A 175 1.70 2.40 4.43
N GLU A 176 0.63 2.54 3.66
CA GLU A 176 0.40 1.73 2.47
C GLU A 176 1.44 2.06 1.41
N ARG A 177 2.19 1.05 0.96
CA ARG A 177 3.20 1.19 -0.09
C ARG A 177 2.59 1.15 -1.49
N ARG A 178 1.34 0.69 -1.63
CA ARG A 178 0.66 0.46 -2.90
C ARG A 178 -0.47 1.47 -3.10
N VAL A 179 -0.35 2.31 -4.12
CA VAL A 179 -1.38 3.27 -4.51
C VAL A 179 -2.16 2.70 -5.69
N LEU A 180 -3.07 1.75 -5.42
CA LEU A 180 -3.87 1.09 -6.46
C LEU A 180 -4.68 2.10 -7.30
N PHE A 181 -5.07 3.22 -6.69
CA PHE A 181 -5.74 4.34 -7.34
C PHE A 181 -4.98 4.93 -8.54
N MET A 182 -3.65 4.76 -8.60
CA MET A 182 -2.84 5.22 -9.75
C MET A 182 -3.18 4.46 -11.04
N TYR A 183 -3.74 3.26 -10.94
CA TYR A 183 -4.08 2.45 -12.10
C TYR A 183 -5.59 2.55 -12.37
N PRO A 184 -6.02 2.66 -13.64
CA PRO A 184 -7.43 2.64 -14.02
C PRO A 184 -8.05 1.23 -13.91
N VAL A 185 -7.22 0.22 -13.65
CA VAL A 185 -7.60 -1.18 -13.54
C VAL A 185 -8.17 -1.47 -12.15
N ASP A 186 -9.32 -2.13 -12.09
CA ASP A 186 -9.85 -2.69 -10.84
C ASP A 186 -9.04 -3.93 -10.41
N LEU A 187 -7.83 -3.66 -9.92
CA LEU A 187 -6.95 -4.69 -9.39
C LEU A 187 -7.60 -5.43 -8.22
N ALA A 188 -8.47 -4.76 -7.44
CA ALA A 188 -9.21 -5.38 -6.35
C ALA A 188 -10.22 -6.42 -6.87
N GLY A 189 -10.92 -6.14 -7.97
CA GLY A 189 -11.79 -7.08 -8.68
C GLY A 189 -11.05 -8.25 -9.34
N MET A 190 -9.74 -8.11 -9.62
CA MET A 190 -8.92 -9.18 -10.19
C MET A 190 -8.34 -10.14 -9.13
N ILE A 191 -8.21 -9.71 -7.87
CA ILE A 191 -7.68 -10.54 -6.77
C ILE A 191 -8.41 -11.89 -6.65
N PRO A 192 -9.76 -11.98 -6.69
CA PRO A 192 -10.46 -13.26 -6.62
C PRO A 192 -10.01 -14.25 -7.69
N GLY A 193 -9.89 -13.81 -8.95
CA GLY A 193 -9.45 -14.68 -10.04
C GLY A 193 -7.99 -15.15 -9.91
N HIS A 194 -7.11 -14.36 -9.30
CA HIS A 194 -5.75 -14.80 -8.97
C HIS A 194 -5.71 -15.77 -7.80
N ILE A 195 -6.55 -15.56 -6.78
CA ILE A 195 -6.73 -16.50 -5.68
C ILE A 195 -7.22 -17.84 -6.23
N ASP A 196 -8.21 -17.85 -7.11
CA ASP A 196 -8.76 -19.08 -7.70
C ASP A 196 -7.72 -19.84 -8.53
N ARG A 197 -6.86 -19.15 -9.29
CA ARG A 197 -5.75 -19.78 -10.02
C ARG A 197 -4.70 -20.37 -9.08
N TYR A 198 -4.33 -19.65 -8.03
CA TYR A 198 -3.37 -20.16 -7.04
C TYR A 198 -3.94 -21.37 -6.31
N VAL A 199 -5.21 -21.29 -5.86
CA VAL A 199 -5.92 -22.42 -5.25
C VAL A 199 -5.89 -23.59 -6.21
N SER A 200 -6.32 -23.40 -7.46
CA SER A 200 -6.33 -24.45 -8.49
C SER A 200 -4.96 -25.09 -8.64
N ALA A 201 -3.90 -24.32 -8.86
CA ALA A 201 -2.53 -24.83 -8.98
C ALA A 201 -2.05 -25.57 -7.71
N ALA A 202 -2.40 -25.09 -6.51
CA ALA A 202 -2.08 -25.77 -5.26
C ALA A 202 -2.85 -27.09 -5.11
N THR A 203 -4.13 -27.13 -5.48
CA THR A 203 -4.91 -28.38 -5.55
C THR A 203 -4.39 -29.32 -6.62
N ASP A 204 -3.95 -28.82 -7.77
CA ASP A 204 -3.38 -29.64 -8.84
C ASP A 204 -2.07 -30.30 -8.37
N ILE A 205 -1.25 -29.59 -7.58
CA ILE A 205 -0.05 -30.16 -6.95
C ILE A 205 -0.46 -31.21 -5.90
N LEU A 206 -1.39 -30.88 -5.00
CA LEU A 206 -1.83 -31.77 -3.92
C LEU A 206 -2.58 -33.02 -4.42
N ASN A 207 -3.30 -32.91 -5.53
CA ASN A 207 -4.06 -33.99 -6.15
C ASN A 207 -3.31 -34.59 -7.35
N SER A 208 -2.02 -34.28 -7.53
CA SER A 208 -1.21 -34.92 -8.57
C SER A 208 -0.84 -36.33 -8.11
N ASP A 209 -1.84 -37.21 -8.08
CA ASP A 209 -1.70 -38.63 -7.73
C ASP A 209 -0.72 -39.38 -8.68
N ASP A 210 -0.39 -38.80 -9.85
CA ASP A 210 0.35 -39.45 -10.93
C ASP A 210 1.78 -38.91 -11.16
N SER A 211 2.33 -38.07 -10.27
CA SER A 211 3.77 -37.81 -10.34
C SER A 211 4.51 -39.03 -9.77
N GLU A 212 4.94 -39.94 -10.65
CA GLU A 212 5.77 -41.10 -10.31
C GLU A 212 6.99 -40.68 -9.45
N GLU A 213 7.49 -39.47 -9.70
CA GLU A 213 8.62 -38.83 -9.00
C GLU A 213 8.29 -38.38 -7.56
N LEU A 214 7.04 -37.99 -7.29
CA LEU A 214 6.57 -37.57 -5.96
C LEU A 214 5.92 -38.70 -5.15
N SER A 215 5.63 -39.85 -5.77
CA SER A 215 5.07 -41.04 -5.11
C SER A 215 5.94 -41.59 -3.96
N MET A 216 7.27 -41.41 -4.04
CA MET A 216 8.20 -41.79 -2.97
C MET A 216 8.17 -40.82 -1.77
N LEU A 217 7.66 -39.60 -1.99
CA LEU A 217 7.60 -38.53 -1.00
C LEU A 217 6.18 -38.31 -0.45
N ASP A 218 5.16 -38.75 -1.19
CA ASP A 218 3.80 -38.78 -0.70
C ASP A 218 3.43 -40.21 -0.29
N ASN A 219 2.94 -40.37 0.94
CA ASN A 219 2.03 -41.46 1.21
C ASN A 219 2.59 -42.89 1.06
N ASP A 220 3.88 -43.08 1.31
CA ASP A 220 4.56 -44.38 1.21
C ASP A 220 3.80 -45.50 1.96
N ASP A 221 3.31 -46.46 1.17
CA ASP A 221 2.54 -47.60 1.64
C ASP A 221 3.35 -48.54 2.54
N GLU A 222 4.69 -48.55 2.44
CA GLU A 222 5.55 -49.30 3.34
C GLU A 222 5.49 -48.74 4.77
N LEU A 223 5.49 -47.41 4.91
CA LEU A 223 5.45 -46.74 6.22
C LEU A 223 4.06 -46.82 6.88
N ARG A 224 2.98 -46.91 6.09
CA ARG A 224 1.58 -46.99 6.58
C ARG A 224 1.25 -48.29 7.26
N GLN A 225 1.97 -49.37 6.95
CA GLN A 225 1.63 -50.69 7.43
C GLN A 225 1.63 -50.72 8.96
N ARG A 226 0.50 -51.11 9.54
CA ARG A 226 0.38 -51.20 10.99
C ARG A 226 1.28 -52.30 11.50
N ARG A 227 1.89 -52.08 12.67
CA ARG A 227 2.58 -53.14 13.40
C ARG A 227 1.61 -54.29 13.64
N PRO A 228 1.90 -55.51 13.15
CA PRO A 228 1.07 -56.66 13.44
C PRO A 228 1.16 -56.98 14.94
N GLY A 229 0.06 -57.50 15.51
CA GLY A 229 0.11 -58.19 16.80
C GLY A 229 0.84 -59.53 16.65
N LEU A 230 0.67 -60.44 17.61
CA LEU A 230 0.96 -61.85 17.31
C LEU A 230 0.00 -62.28 16.19
N PRO A 231 0.44 -62.77 15.00
CA PRO A 231 1.77 -63.26 14.61
C PRO A 231 2.55 -62.47 13.51
N TYR A 232 3.82 -62.85 13.25
CA TYR A 232 4.74 -62.23 12.25
C TYR A 232 4.17 -62.12 10.83
N ASN A 233 4.01 -60.91 10.27
CA ASN A 233 3.50 -60.69 8.91
C ASN A 233 4.22 -59.50 8.23
N PRO A 234 5.22 -59.74 7.36
CA PRO A 234 5.92 -58.69 6.61
C PRO A 234 5.22 -58.33 5.29
N PRO A 235 5.45 -57.13 4.71
CA PRO A 235 6.21 -56.00 5.25
C PRO A 235 5.49 -55.31 6.43
N PHE A 236 6.16 -54.36 7.09
CA PHE A 236 5.67 -53.65 8.27
C PHE A 236 6.09 -52.18 8.17
N GLY A 237 5.30 -51.30 8.79
CA GLY A 237 5.54 -49.87 8.78
C GLY A 237 5.59 -49.29 10.19
N ILE A 238 5.78 -47.98 10.25
CA ILE A 238 5.69 -47.20 11.49
C ILE A 238 4.24 -46.88 11.88
N GLY A 239 3.27 -47.28 11.06
CA GLY A 239 1.83 -47.19 11.33
C GLY A 239 1.20 -45.85 10.93
N TYR A 240 1.97 -44.99 10.24
CA TYR A 240 1.51 -43.75 9.62
C TYR A 240 2.41 -43.43 8.41
N ALA A 241 1.85 -42.84 7.36
CA ALA A 241 2.64 -42.22 6.29
C ALA A 241 3.00 -40.78 6.71
N PRO A 242 4.28 -40.44 6.83
CA PRO A 242 4.71 -39.06 6.87
C PRO A 242 4.41 -38.41 5.51
N ASP A 243 3.89 -37.19 5.54
CA ASP A 243 3.81 -36.33 4.36
C ASP A 243 5.14 -35.54 4.32
N TYR A 244 5.95 -35.79 3.28
CA TYR A 244 7.23 -35.11 3.07
C TYR A 244 7.10 -33.86 2.18
N HIS A 245 5.94 -33.65 1.55
CA HIS A 245 5.66 -32.49 0.69
C HIS A 245 5.28 -31.26 1.48
N LEU A 246 4.59 -31.46 2.61
CA LEU A 246 4.20 -30.38 3.48
C LEU A 246 5.17 -30.17 4.65
N PRO A 247 5.45 -28.91 5.00
CA PRO A 247 6.29 -28.61 6.16
C PRO A 247 5.67 -29.16 7.45
N GLU A 248 6.51 -29.73 8.32
CA GLU A 248 6.19 -30.07 9.70
C GLU A 248 5.82 -28.82 10.50
N ASN A 249 6.41 -27.67 10.18
CA ASN A 249 6.07 -26.42 10.82
C ASN A 249 4.58 -26.09 10.58
N ARG A 250 3.77 -26.27 11.63
CA ARG A 250 2.32 -26.04 11.59
C ARG A 250 1.93 -24.62 11.16
N GLN A 251 2.73 -23.60 11.48
CA GLN A 251 2.45 -22.24 11.03
C GLN A 251 2.68 -22.10 9.54
N LEU A 252 3.81 -22.60 9.03
CA LEU A 252 4.13 -22.58 7.61
C LEU A 252 3.10 -23.36 6.80
N ARG A 253 2.77 -24.57 7.26
CA ARG A 253 1.73 -25.43 6.67
C ARG A 253 0.39 -24.72 6.63
N ARG A 254 0.00 -24.06 7.73
CA ARG A 254 -1.25 -23.29 7.76
C ARG A 254 -1.21 -22.11 6.81
N GLN A 255 -0.08 -21.43 6.64
CA GLN A 255 0.03 -20.32 5.70
C GLN A 255 -0.09 -20.78 4.25
N LEU A 256 0.61 -21.86 3.87
CA LEU A 256 0.52 -22.48 2.55
C LEU A 256 -0.89 -22.96 2.20
N LEU A 257 -1.56 -23.60 3.17
CA LEU A 257 -2.94 -24.08 3.01
C LEU A 257 -4.00 -22.97 3.09
N ASN A 258 -3.61 -21.71 3.31
CA ASN A 258 -4.54 -20.56 3.36
C ASN A 258 -4.16 -19.52 2.29
N PRO A 259 -4.52 -19.76 1.01
CA PRO A 259 -4.07 -18.97 -0.14
C PRO A 259 -4.46 -17.49 -0.07
N GLN A 260 -5.61 -17.19 0.54
CA GLN A 260 -6.04 -15.80 0.77
C GLN A 260 -5.04 -14.98 1.60
N ARG A 261 -4.28 -15.62 2.49
CA ARG A 261 -3.24 -14.96 3.28
C ARG A 261 -1.96 -14.78 2.47
N VAL A 262 -1.59 -15.77 1.65
CA VAL A 262 -0.40 -15.71 0.81
C VAL A 262 -0.51 -14.59 -0.23
N CYS A 263 -1.66 -14.45 -0.88
CA CYS A 263 -1.91 -13.39 -1.87
C CYS A 263 -1.95 -11.97 -1.27
N SER A 264 -1.98 -11.83 0.05
CA SER A 264 -1.93 -10.52 0.73
C SER A 264 -0.51 -10.03 1.03
N PHE A 265 0.49 -10.91 0.94
CA PHE A 265 1.89 -10.55 1.20
C PHE A 265 2.56 -9.95 -0.04
N ASP A 266 3.52 -9.05 0.18
CA ASP A 266 4.46 -8.67 -0.89
C ASP A 266 5.51 -9.76 -1.12
N ALA A 267 6.21 -9.69 -2.26
CA ALA A 267 7.14 -10.73 -2.69
C ALA A 267 8.29 -10.96 -1.71
N GLU A 268 8.75 -9.91 -1.03
CA GLU A 268 9.84 -10.01 -0.04
C GLU A 268 9.34 -10.66 1.25
N THR A 269 8.17 -10.24 1.73
CA THR A 269 7.48 -10.87 2.86
C THR A 269 7.16 -12.34 2.59
N LEU A 270 6.82 -12.70 1.36
CA LEU A 270 6.54 -14.07 0.95
C LEU A 270 7.85 -14.90 0.91
N ARG A 271 8.94 -14.32 0.40
CA ARG A 271 10.27 -14.93 0.44
C ARG A 271 10.73 -15.16 1.87
N GLU A 272 10.66 -14.15 2.74
CA GLU A 272 11.15 -14.26 4.12
C GLU A 272 10.32 -15.19 5.00
N ASN A 273 8.98 -15.17 4.87
CA ASN A 273 8.10 -15.90 5.77
C ASN A 273 7.75 -17.31 5.27
N ILE A 274 7.82 -17.55 3.97
CA ILE A 274 7.41 -18.83 3.36
C ILE A 274 8.58 -19.42 2.58
N GLY A 275 9.18 -18.68 1.64
CA GLY A 275 10.23 -19.16 0.75
C GLY A 275 11.48 -19.66 1.48
N ASP A 276 12.17 -18.79 2.20
CA ASP A 276 13.42 -19.09 2.90
C ASP A 276 13.20 -20.23 3.93
N PRO A 277 12.15 -20.20 4.80
CA PRO A 277 11.87 -21.32 5.70
C PRO A 277 11.56 -22.63 4.99
N MET A 278 10.81 -22.63 3.88
CA MET A 278 10.56 -23.83 3.08
C MET A 278 11.86 -24.40 2.52
N VAL A 279 12.75 -23.54 2.00
CA VAL A 279 14.04 -23.96 1.48
C VAL A 279 14.86 -24.65 2.58
N TYR A 280 14.89 -24.09 3.80
CA TYR A 280 15.56 -24.73 4.93
C TYR A 280 14.93 -26.05 5.35
N GLU A 281 13.61 -26.18 5.28
CA GLU A 281 12.91 -27.40 5.66
C GLU A 281 13.06 -28.52 4.61
N ILE A 282 13.10 -28.15 3.33
CA ILE A 282 13.31 -29.08 2.21
C ILE A 282 14.78 -29.50 2.13
N ALA A 283 15.69 -28.54 1.99
CA ALA A 283 17.10 -28.78 1.75
C ALA A 283 17.90 -29.07 3.03
N GLY A 284 17.37 -28.70 4.20
CA GLY A 284 18.09 -28.75 5.46
C GLY A 284 19.02 -27.55 5.66
N PHE A 285 19.63 -27.51 6.85
CA PHE A 285 20.66 -26.53 7.16
C PHE A 285 21.97 -26.89 6.45
N PRO A 286 22.69 -25.89 5.88
CA PRO A 286 24.03 -26.15 5.34
C PRO A 286 24.97 -26.61 6.46
N ARG A 287 25.50 -27.83 6.35
CA ARG A 287 26.30 -28.55 7.37
C ARG A 287 25.50 -28.81 8.66
N PRO A 288 24.49 -29.67 8.61
CA PRO A 288 23.72 -30.02 9.79
C PRO A 288 24.65 -30.72 10.78
N ARG A 289 24.85 -30.14 11.97
CA ARG A 289 25.72 -30.75 12.99
C ARG A 289 24.92 -31.72 13.85
N GLY A 290 25.28 -32.99 13.78
CA GLY A 290 24.90 -34.01 14.78
C GLY A 290 23.44 -34.47 14.80
N SER A 291 22.60 -34.08 13.82
CA SER A 291 21.21 -34.57 13.76
C SER A 291 20.65 -34.64 12.34
N LEU A 292 20.05 -35.79 12.01
CA LEU A 292 19.24 -36.01 10.81
C LEU A 292 18.02 -35.09 10.73
N SER A 293 17.57 -34.48 11.83
CA SER A 293 16.49 -33.49 11.82
C SER A 293 16.86 -32.16 11.19
N LEU A 294 18.15 -31.90 11.02
CA LEU A 294 18.65 -30.68 10.41
C LEU A 294 18.99 -30.87 8.93
N ALA A 295 18.94 -32.10 8.40
CA ALA A 295 19.26 -32.43 7.01
C ALA A 295 18.03 -32.43 6.09
N GLY A 296 16.98 -31.68 6.46
CA GLY A 296 15.78 -31.48 5.64
C GLY A 296 14.98 -32.75 5.39
N VAL A 297 14.32 -32.80 4.22
CA VAL A 297 13.53 -33.95 3.76
C VAL A 297 14.37 -35.23 3.66
N PRO A 298 15.58 -35.24 3.07
CA PRO A 298 16.43 -36.43 3.03
C PRO A 298 16.71 -37.02 4.43
N GLY A 299 17.05 -36.16 5.40
CA GLY A 299 17.30 -36.62 6.77
C GLY A 299 16.06 -37.14 7.49
N LYS A 300 14.88 -36.61 7.16
CA LYS A 300 13.59 -37.07 7.70
C LYS A 300 13.24 -38.47 7.18
N ILE A 301 13.36 -38.67 5.86
CA ILE A 301 13.13 -39.96 5.21
C ILE A 301 14.07 -41.02 5.81
N THR A 302 15.38 -40.75 5.83
CA THR A 302 16.37 -41.67 6.40
C THR A 302 16.05 -42.07 7.84
N ARG A 303 15.59 -41.12 8.66
CA ARG A 303 15.21 -41.39 10.07
C ARG A 303 13.99 -42.30 10.18
N ASP A 304 12.96 -42.06 9.37
CA ASP A 304 11.73 -42.83 9.43
C ASP A 304 11.95 -44.28 8.97
N TYR A 305 12.75 -44.48 7.91
CA TYR A 305 13.16 -45.82 7.46
C TYR A 305 14.08 -46.54 8.47
N LEU A 306 15.07 -45.85 9.05
CA LEU A 306 15.89 -46.44 10.12
C LEU A 306 15.04 -46.85 11.33
N ARG A 307 14.06 -46.02 11.70
CA ARG A 307 13.12 -46.34 12.77
C ARG A 307 12.26 -47.55 12.43
N MET A 308 11.79 -47.63 11.19
CA MET A 308 11.04 -48.78 10.68
C MET A 308 11.88 -50.05 10.83
N TYR A 309 13.01 -50.16 10.13
CA TYR A 309 13.84 -51.36 10.09
C TYR A 309 14.31 -51.80 11.47
N ARG A 310 14.84 -50.89 12.30
CA ARG A 310 15.27 -51.22 13.67
C ARG A 310 14.12 -51.72 14.53
N SER A 311 12.92 -51.16 14.35
CA SER A 311 11.77 -51.61 15.13
C SER A 311 11.31 -53.02 14.78
N HIS A 312 11.61 -53.50 13.58
CA HIS A 312 11.29 -54.85 13.18
C HIS A 312 12.35 -55.86 13.50
N LEU A 313 13.63 -55.47 13.43
CA LEU A 313 14.70 -56.29 14.01
C LEU A 313 14.39 -56.57 15.49
N ALA A 314 14.04 -55.54 16.27
CA ALA A 314 13.61 -55.70 17.66
C ALA A 314 12.34 -56.58 17.82
N TYR A 315 11.45 -56.58 16.83
CA TYR A 315 10.25 -57.43 16.86
C TYR A 315 10.56 -58.90 16.53
N ILE A 316 11.49 -59.15 15.59
CA ILE A 316 12.01 -60.50 15.32
C ILE A 316 12.68 -61.07 16.58
N GLU A 317 13.52 -60.28 17.25
CA GLU A 317 14.14 -60.65 18.53
C GLU A 317 13.08 -60.96 19.59
N TYR A 318 12.07 -60.10 19.76
CA TYR A 318 10.96 -60.36 20.68
C TYR A 318 10.23 -61.68 20.42
N LEU A 319 9.99 -62.03 19.14
CA LEU A 319 9.35 -63.30 18.80
C LEU A 319 10.27 -64.50 19.04
N ARG A 320 11.58 -64.35 18.84
CA ARG A 320 12.59 -65.36 19.15
C ARG A 320 12.62 -65.65 20.65
N ASP A 321 12.69 -64.61 21.47
CA ASP A 321 12.63 -64.69 22.93
C ASP A 321 11.32 -65.35 23.40
N LEU A 322 10.20 -65.02 22.76
CA LEU A 322 8.89 -65.61 23.06
C LEU A 322 8.86 -67.12 22.74
N ALA A 323 9.51 -67.55 21.65
CA ALA A 323 9.59 -68.97 21.29
C ALA A 323 10.49 -69.78 22.23
N GLU A 324 11.50 -69.14 22.84
CA GLU A 324 12.41 -69.76 23.81
C GLU A 324 11.84 -69.78 25.25
N ASN A 325 10.84 -68.95 25.53
CA ASN A 325 10.23 -68.87 26.86
C ASN A 325 9.37 -70.11 27.18
N PRO A 326 9.68 -70.85 28.27
CA PRO A 326 8.96 -72.07 28.64
C PRO A 326 7.50 -71.84 29.06
N SER A 327 7.10 -70.59 29.32
CA SER A 327 5.72 -70.22 29.67
C SER A 327 4.85 -69.93 28.45
N THR A 328 5.42 -69.93 27.24
CA THR A 328 4.70 -69.64 26.00
C THR A 328 3.85 -70.84 25.56
N PRO A 329 2.57 -70.63 25.20
CA PRO A 329 1.71 -71.69 24.67
C PRO A 329 2.36 -72.40 23.46
N PRO A 330 2.31 -73.75 23.40
CA PRO A 330 2.97 -74.53 22.34
C PRO A 330 2.45 -74.22 20.94
N GLU A 331 1.19 -73.79 20.82
CA GLU A 331 0.59 -73.33 19.55
C GLU A 331 1.28 -72.07 19.02
N ILE A 332 1.65 -71.14 19.89
CA ILE A 332 2.36 -69.90 19.54
C ILE A 332 3.80 -70.22 19.16
N VAL A 333 4.46 -71.12 19.91
CA VAL A 333 5.83 -71.57 19.60
C VAL A 333 5.90 -72.25 18.24
N ALA A 334 4.99 -73.18 17.94
CA ALA A 334 4.92 -73.84 16.64
C ALA A 334 4.72 -72.84 15.49
N HIS A 335 3.87 -71.84 15.71
CA HIS A 335 3.60 -70.79 14.72
C HIS A 335 4.80 -69.88 14.45
N ILE A 336 5.57 -69.54 15.50
CA ILE A 336 6.82 -68.77 15.36
C ILE A 336 7.89 -69.61 14.64
N GLN A 337 8.06 -70.88 15.05
CA GLN A 337 9.03 -71.81 14.44
C GLN A 337 8.78 -71.99 12.94
N GLN A 338 7.51 -72.06 12.51
CA GLN A 338 7.15 -72.15 11.09
C GLN A 338 7.63 -70.93 10.28
N ARG A 339 7.74 -69.75 10.91
CA ARG A 339 8.11 -68.48 10.24
C ARG A 339 9.59 -68.10 10.41
N MET A 340 10.35 -68.84 11.23
CA MET A 340 11.78 -68.62 11.44
C MET A 340 12.61 -68.47 10.16
N PRO A 341 12.41 -69.27 9.09
CA PRO A 341 13.19 -69.12 7.87
C PRO A 341 13.01 -67.74 7.20
N ILE A 342 11.77 -67.23 7.18
CA ILE A 342 11.44 -65.92 6.59
C ILE A 342 11.97 -64.81 7.50
N MET A 343 11.86 -64.96 8.82
CA MET A 343 12.41 -63.97 9.77
C MET A 343 13.93 -63.83 9.62
N ASN A 344 14.67 -64.94 9.55
CA ASN A 344 16.12 -64.92 9.39
C ASN A 344 16.56 -64.31 8.03
N SER A 345 15.80 -64.59 6.96
CA SER A 345 16.05 -63.97 5.65
C SER A 345 15.84 -62.47 5.69
N ASN A 346 14.77 -62.02 6.36
CA ASN A 346 14.42 -60.62 6.49
C ASN A 346 15.37 -59.85 7.40
N GLU A 347 15.87 -60.49 8.48
CA GLU A 347 16.87 -59.95 9.39
C GLU A 347 18.16 -59.59 8.63
N ALA A 348 18.73 -60.53 7.87
CA ALA A 348 19.94 -60.30 7.09
C ALA A 348 19.78 -59.17 6.05
N GLN A 349 18.61 -59.08 5.42
CA GLN A 349 18.31 -58.02 4.46
C GLN A 349 18.21 -56.65 5.15
N MET A 350 17.52 -56.57 6.29
CA MET A 350 17.35 -55.33 7.04
C MET A 350 18.63 -54.83 7.70
N GLU A 351 19.49 -55.72 8.18
CA GLU A 351 20.82 -55.33 8.66
C GLU A 351 21.64 -54.63 7.56
N GLY A 352 21.58 -55.16 6.33
CA GLY A 352 22.20 -54.51 5.16
C GLY A 352 21.63 -53.13 4.89
N TRP A 353 20.30 -52.98 4.86
CA TRP A 353 19.65 -51.68 4.65
C TRP A 353 19.90 -50.67 5.76
N VAL A 354 19.97 -51.13 7.02
CA VAL A 354 20.32 -50.27 8.15
C VAL A 354 21.73 -49.73 7.97
N GLN A 355 22.69 -50.57 7.59
CA GLN A 355 24.06 -50.13 7.32
C GLN A 355 24.12 -49.12 6.17
N GLU A 356 23.46 -49.38 5.05
CA GLU A 356 23.41 -48.47 3.90
C GLU A 356 22.80 -47.10 4.27
N LEU A 357 21.72 -47.09 5.05
CA LEU A 357 21.08 -45.85 5.52
C LEU A 357 21.91 -45.11 6.57
N GLU A 358 22.67 -45.82 7.40
CA GLU A 358 23.62 -45.21 8.34
C GLU A 358 24.81 -44.57 7.62
N ASP A 359 25.33 -45.23 6.60
CA ASP A 359 26.39 -44.68 5.75
C ASP A 359 25.87 -43.45 4.99
N PHE A 360 24.65 -43.52 4.44
CA PHE A 360 24.01 -42.38 3.82
C PHE A 360 23.77 -41.24 4.82
N ALA A 361 23.31 -41.53 6.04
CA ALA A 361 23.12 -40.55 7.11
C ALA A 361 24.41 -39.79 7.44
N GLN A 362 25.57 -40.46 7.40
CA GLN A 362 26.87 -39.82 7.61
C GLN A 362 27.25 -38.85 6.48
N THR A 363 26.78 -39.08 5.25
CA THR A 363 27.00 -38.14 4.15
C THR A 363 26.13 -36.88 4.25
N LEU A 364 24.94 -37.01 4.86
CA LEU A 364 24.01 -35.91 5.11
C LEU A 364 24.45 -35.02 6.28
N VAL A 365 25.09 -35.60 7.30
CA VAL A 365 25.49 -34.95 8.56
C VAL A 365 27.01 -35.11 8.73
N PRO A 366 27.83 -34.30 8.03
CA PRO A 366 29.29 -34.41 8.05
C PRO A 366 29.95 -33.97 9.36
#